data_AF-A0A2G9V6J0-F1
#
_entry.id   AF-A0A2G9V6J0-F1
#
_cell.length_a   1.000
_cell.length_b   1.000
_cell.length_c   1.000
_cell.angle_alpha   90.00
_cell.angle_beta   90.00
_cell.angle_gamma   90.00
#
_symmetry.space_group_name_H-M   'P 1'
#
loop_
_entity.id
_entity.type
_entity.pdbx_description
1 polymer ?
#
loop_
_entity_poly.entity_id
_entity_poly.type
_entity_poly.pdbx_seq_one_letter_code
_entity_poly.pdbx_strand_id
1 'polypeptide(L)'
;MAMRVEASGLDQEQGRHSGHAVCPCRSKGEFNQMRAARDLPAHTSRESLEASILFLDGDTAETSSELCMSDENLEGYSTPTGSSSQLDSNRTPSHDRHILNRLNRPKNDTSSMESHTMASVDMSQDSKLQKSLIEENRVLKAQIKEIVNGSRVEVIENLLRENEKLQEELKEAKSYVDQVDVEAEQQYTELSSEITELCDLIEKKDNDIKALKEKLSEVNKLVEKNNDIVEQQKQNVQRQTGVIESLRDDLDSEKEKNTLLAKEKEKLQDELNSVKKLIETEKDDALAKDVLLAIELEDMQRELEKQKEILASTSIAQIVERWERRVLSLENEVRERDVLIHAQQSVINDLKRNIRENCNFLHSGASSSDSFHTPDNNPSSRFSVVKYILSDVNSQLANVYAIARVLDLSSQELDYLEKSLESKQSKRYIY
;
A
#
# COMPACT_ATOMS: atom_id res chain seq x y z
N MET A 1 35.25 -22.18 12.50
CA MET A 1 34.69 -23.23 11.61
C MET A 1 34.70 -22.65 10.20
N ALA A 2 35.37 -23.27 9.23
CA ALA A 2 35.72 -22.63 7.96
C ALA A 2 35.36 -23.49 6.73
N MET A 3 34.74 -22.86 5.75
CA MET A 3 34.54 -23.30 4.36
C MET A 3 34.57 -22.00 3.53
N ARG A 4 35.47 -21.70 2.59
CA ARG A 4 36.41 -22.44 1.72
C ARG A 4 35.79 -23.12 0.48
N VAL A 5 35.76 -22.34 -0.62
CA VAL A 5 36.05 -22.75 -2.03
C VAL A 5 34.92 -23.62 -2.65
N GLU A 6 34.39 -23.37 -3.86
CA GLU A 6 35.05 -23.25 -5.17
C GLU A 6 34.50 -22.16 -6.11
N ALA A 7 35.28 -21.86 -7.15
CA ALA A 7 34.92 -21.01 -8.29
C ALA A 7 35.22 -21.72 -9.62
N SER A 8 34.32 -21.62 -10.60
CA SER A 8 34.41 -22.08 -12.00
C SER A 8 33.16 -21.57 -12.73
N GLY A 9 33.14 -21.16 -14.00
CA GLY A 9 34.15 -20.68 -14.96
C GLY A 9 33.46 -19.59 -15.81
N LEU A 10 34.13 -18.55 -16.29
CA LEU A 10 34.77 -18.53 -17.60
C LEU A 10 34.07 -19.36 -18.68
N ASP A 11 33.25 -18.70 -19.50
CA ASP A 11 33.25 -18.97 -20.93
C ASP A 11 33.08 -17.67 -21.73
N GLN A 12 33.67 -17.65 -22.93
CA GLN A 12 34.06 -16.44 -23.65
C GLN A 12 33.69 -16.55 -25.13
N GLU A 13 32.54 -16.02 -25.55
CA GLU A 13 32.20 -15.93 -26.98
C GLU A 13 32.30 -14.50 -27.53
N GLN A 14 33.16 -14.37 -28.54
CA GLN A 14 33.38 -13.15 -29.30
C GLN A 14 32.43 -13.10 -30.51
N GLY A 15 31.50 -12.16 -30.53
CA GLY A 15 30.56 -11.94 -31.64
C GLY A 15 30.86 -10.66 -32.44
N ARG A 16 32.03 -10.55 -33.08
CA ARG A 16 32.31 -9.43 -34.01
C ARG A 16 31.82 -9.78 -35.42
N HIS A 17 30.79 -9.10 -35.92
CA HIS A 17 30.60 -8.94 -37.36
C HIS A 17 30.31 -7.49 -37.75
N SER A 18 31.26 -6.92 -38.49
CA SER A 18 31.14 -5.68 -39.25
C SER A 18 30.35 -5.91 -40.55
N GLY A 19 29.46 -4.98 -40.90
CA GLY A 19 28.76 -5.00 -42.19
C GLY A 19 28.35 -3.60 -42.63
N HIS A 20 29.19 -2.92 -43.42
CA HIS A 20 28.81 -1.68 -44.08
C HIS A 20 27.75 -1.92 -45.16
N ALA A 21 26.72 -1.07 -45.20
CA ALA A 21 25.95 -0.81 -46.41
C ALA A 21 25.66 0.70 -46.49
N VAL A 22 26.43 1.40 -47.33
CA VAL A 22 26.17 2.78 -47.76
C VAL A 22 25.64 2.70 -49.19
N CYS A 23 24.50 3.34 -49.50
CA CYS A 23 24.23 4.03 -50.78
C CYS A 23 22.81 4.66 -50.80
N PRO A 24 22.51 5.62 -51.71
CA PRO A 24 21.75 6.82 -51.33
C PRO A 24 20.60 7.20 -52.30
N CYS A 25 20.15 8.47 -52.18
CA CYS A 25 19.25 9.24 -53.07
C CYS A 25 17.74 9.16 -52.74
N ARG A 26 17.08 10.28 -52.38
CA ARG A 26 16.52 11.37 -53.23
C ARG A 26 15.15 10.92 -53.80
N SER A 27 14.01 11.58 -53.53
CA SER A 27 13.76 13.01 -53.68
C SER A 27 12.54 13.57 -52.91
N LYS A 28 12.61 14.87 -52.57
CA LYS A 28 11.56 15.92 -52.56
C LYS A 28 10.07 15.50 -52.48
N GLY A 29 9.38 16.05 -51.49
CA GLY A 29 7.93 16.26 -51.48
C GLY A 29 7.59 17.36 -50.47
N GLU A 30 7.44 18.59 -50.94
CA GLU A 30 7.03 19.74 -50.11
C GLU A 30 5.54 19.62 -49.78
N PHE A 31 5.16 19.73 -48.51
CA PHE A 31 3.81 20.22 -48.18
C PHE A 31 3.84 21.08 -46.91
N ASN A 32 3.22 22.24 -47.02
CA ASN A 32 3.19 23.29 -46.01
C ASN A 32 2.02 23.11 -45.03
N GLN A 33 2.16 23.74 -43.85
CA GLN A 33 1.06 24.18 -42.96
C GLN A 33 0.14 23.06 -42.37
N MET A 34 -0.03 22.94 -41.06
CA MET A 34 -0.21 24.02 -40.08
C MET A 34 0.41 23.71 -38.71
N ARG A 35 0.92 24.76 -38.05
CA ARG A 35 1.06 24.80 -36.60
C ARG A 35 -0.32 25.02 -35.97
N ALA A 36 -0.73 24.14 -35.07
CA ALA A 36 -1.67 24.47 -34.01
C ALA A 36 -0.98 24.15 -32.68
N ALA A 37 -0.75 25.17 -31.86
CA ALA A 37 -0.10 24.99 -30.57
C ALA A 37 -1.02 24.24 -29.60
N ARG A 38 -0.44 23.30 -28.85
CA ARG A 38 -0.98 22.84 -27.57
C ARG A 38 0.16 22.86 -26.57
N ASP A 39 0.13 23.85 -25.69
CA ASP A 39 1.01 23.91 -24.54
C ASP A 39 0.69 22.74 -23.59
N LEU A 40 1.71 21.97 -23.26
CA LEU A 40 1.72 21.02 -22.16
C LEU A 40 2.94 21.32 -21.30
N PRO A 41 2.77 21.66 -20.01
CA PRO A 41 3.89 22.00 -19.15
C PRO A 41 4.69 20.75 -18.78
N ALA A 42 5.92 20.66 -19.29
CA ALA A 42 6.88 19.64 -18.89
C ALA A 42 7.58 20.06 -17.59
N HIS A 43 7.04 19.64 -16.45
CA HIS A 43 7.73 19.68 -15.17
C HIS A 43 7.61 18.32 -14.46
N THR A 44 8.72 17.56 -14.44
CA THR A 44 9.34 16.95 -13.24
C THR A 44 10.40 15.94 -13.67
N SER A 45 11.66 16.36 -13.64
CA SER A 45 12.83 15.49 -13.48
C SER A 45 13.86 16.35 -12.75
N ARG A 46 13.96 16.17 -11.43
CA ARG A 46 14.87 15.23 -10.77
C ARG A 46 16.25 15.87 -10.57
N GLU A 47 16.26 16.92 -9.76
CA GLU A 47 17.44 17.52 -9.14
C GLU A 47 17.01 18.13 -7.80
N SER A 48 17.95 18.22 -6.85
CA SER A 48 17.76 18.66 -5.45
C SER A 48 16.95 17.74 -4.52
N LEU A 49 17.67 16.81 -3.88
CA LEU A 49 17.36 16.33 -2.53
C LEU A 49 18.58 16.58 -1.63
N GLU A 50 18.91 17.86 -1.43
CA GLU A 50 19.78 18.30 -0.34
C GLU A 50 19.07 19.38 0.50
N ALA A 51 19.25 19.25 1.83
CA ALA A 51 19.00 20.27 2.85
C ALA A 51 17.63 20.98 2.88
N SER A 52 16.74 20.50 3.75
CA SER A 52 15.94 21.37 4.64
C SER A 52 15.42 20.60 5.86
N ILE A 53 16.27 20.48 6.88
CA ILE A 53 15.77 20.33 8.26
C ILE A 53 15.40 21.75 8.70
N LEU A 54 14.09 22.04 8.70
CA LEU A 54 13.56 23.26 9.30
C LEU A 54 12.67 22.86 10.49
N PHE A 55 13.11 23.25 11.68
CA PHE A 55 12.27 23.36 12.86
C PHE A 55 11.11 24.31 12.56
N LEU A 56 9.90 23.89 12.91
CA LEU A 56 8.80 24.79 13.25
C LEU A 56 8.18 24.30 14.55
N ASP A 57 8.62 24.90 15.65
CA ASP A 57 7.78 25.04 16.83
C ASP A 57 6.56 25.92 16.45
N GLY A 58 5.39 25.57 16.98
CA GLY A 58 4.14 26.21 16.57
C GLY A 58 2.95 25.71 17.37
N ASP A 59 2.90 26.11 18.65
CA ASP A 59 1.71 25.94 19.49
C ASP A 59 0.46 26.50 18.80
N THR A 60 -0.69 25.82 18.91
CA THR A 60 -1.94 26.48 19.33
C THR A 60 -3.11 25.50 19.61
N ALA A 61 -3.85 25.85 20.66
CA ALA A 61 -5.30 25.65 20.83
C ALA A 61 -5.89 24.22 20.88
N GLU A 62 -6.08 23.77 22.12
CA GLU A 62 -7.41 23.52 22.70
C GLU A 62 -8.54 23.06 21.76
N THR A 63 -8.96 21.80 21.93
CA THR A 63 -10.40 21.47 21.89
C THR A 63 -10.75 20.55 23.04
N SER A 64 -11.50 21.08 24.02
CA SER A 64 -12.12 20.32 25.09
C SER A 64 -13.29 19.50 24.52
N SER A 65 -13.45 18.25 24.96
CA SER A 65 -14.76 17.60 25.02
C SER A 65 -14.78 16.54 26.12
N GLU A 66 -15.67 16.74 27.07
CA GLU A 66 -16.00 15.80 28.13
C GLU A 66 -16.78 14.60 27.56
N LEU A 67 -16.58 13.39 28.09
CA LEU A 67 -17.56 12.75 28.98
C LEU A 67 -17.18 11.31 29.37
N CYS A 68 -17.44 11.03 30.65
CA CYS A 68 -17.58 9.77 31.38
C CYS A 68 -17.64 8.43 30.60
N MET A 69 -17.06 7.39 31.19
CA MET A 69 -17.82 6.45 32.05
C MET A 69 -16.93 5.72 33.04
N SER A 70 -17.56 5.15 34.08
CA SER A 70 -16.96 4.48 35.24
C SER A 70 -16.53 3.04 34.95
N ASP A 71 -15.67 2.49 35.82
CA ASP A 71 -15.86 1.23 36.58
C ASP A 71 -14.50 0.89 37.25
N GLU A 72 -14.38 0.98 38.58
CA GLU A 72 -14.69 -0.05 39.59
C GLU A 72 -13.72 -1.26 39.61
N ASN A 73 -13.21 -1.55 40.82
CA ASN A 73 -12.49 -2.76 41.25
C ASN A 73 -11.08 -2.98 40.63
N LEU A 74 -10.01 -3.18 41.42
CA LEU A 74 -9.92 -4.17 42.49
C LEU A 74 -8.84 -3.83 43.54
N GLU A 75 -8.96 -4.49 44.69
CA GLU A 75 -7.98 -4.67 45.78
C GLU A 75 -6.54 -4.94 45.25
N GLY A 76 -5.44 -4.52 45.88
CA GLY A 76 -5.23 -4.02 47.23
C GLY A 76 -4.08 -4.79 47.89
N TYR A 77 -3.02 -4.12 48.38
CA TYR A 77 -2.02 -4.72 49.28
C TYR A 77 -1.45 -3.69 50.25
N SER A 78 -1.36 -4.11 51.52
CA SER A 78 -0.87 -3.32 52.65
C SER A 78 0.66 -3.38 52.77
N THR A 79 1.29 -2.31 53.28
CA THR A 79 2.11 -2.36 54.52
C THR A 79 2.57 -0.95 54.94
N PRO A 80 2.39 -0.56 56.23
CA PRO A 80 2.99 0.65 56.79
C PRO A 80 4.06 0.33 57.85
N THR A 81 5.32 0.74 57.58
CA THR A 81 6.43 0.80 58.54
C THR A 81 7.41 1.87 58.03
N GLY A 82 7.98 2.79 58.81
CA GLY A 82 7.92 3.05 60.25
C GLY A 82 9.16 3.89 60.64
N SER A 83 9.11 4.63 61.75
CA SER A 83 10.20 5.49 62.29
C SER A 83 10.55 6.70 61.40
N SER A 84 10.35 7.97 61.78
CA SER A 84 10.18 8.62 63.10
C SER A 84 11.35 8.41 64.08
N SER A 85 12.33 9.31 64.00
CA SER A 85 13.29 9.60 65.06
C SER A 85 13.75 11.06 64.96
N GLN A 86 12.91 11.99 65.42
CA GLN A 86 13.42 13.29 65.87
C GLN A 86 14.28 13.05 67.12
N LEU A 87 15.49 13.60 67.13
CA LEU A 87 16.27 13.78 68.35
C LEU A 87 16.58 15.26 68.51
N ASP A 88 15.64 15.99 69.11
CA ASP A 88 15.95 17.24 69.80
C ASP A 88 16.98 16.97 70.90
N SER A 89 18.05 17.76 70.94
CA SER A 89 19.00 17.78 72.05
C SER A 89 19.27 19.22 72.47
N ASN A 90 18.33 19.77 73.24
CA ASN A 90 18.42 21.04 73.94
C ASN A 90 18.48 20.80 75.45
N ARG A 91 19.19 21.70 76.18
CA ARG A 91 19.51 21.71 77.65
C ARG A 91 20.81 20.96 78.02
N THR A 92 21.69 21.48 78.89
CA THR A 92 21.63 22.67 79.77
C THR A 92 23.04 23.10 80.23
N PRO A 93 23.29 24.39 80.54
CA PRO A 93 24.46 24.82 81.30
C PRO A 93 24.18 24.87 82.83
N SER A 94 25.13 24.42 83.65
CA SER A 94 25.18 24.59 85.11
C SER A 94 26.65 24.45 85.55
N HIS A 95 27.38 25.46 86.03
CA HIS A 95 27.22 26.37 87.18
C HIS A 95 27.63 25.75 88.54
N ASP A 96 28.76 26.25 89.05
CA ASP A 96 29.31 26.31 90.42
C ASP A 96 28.99 25.22 91.49
N ARG A 97 30.04 24.76 92.21
CA ARG A 97 30.34 25.26 93.60
C ARG A 97 31.50 24.56 94.35
N HIS A 98 32.29 25.40 95.05
CA HIS A 98 32.84 25.29 96.43
C HIS A 98 33.75 24.09 96.85
N ILE A 99 34.99 24.30 97.36
CA ILE A 99 35.44 24.80 98.71
C ILE A 99 35.39 23.73 99.84
N LEU A 100 36.35 23.84 100.79
CA LEU A 100 36.77 23.00 101.95
C LEU A 100 38.02 22.19 101.62
N ASN A 101 39.06 22.02 102.45
CA ASN A 101 39.51 22.59 103.74
C ASN A 101 41.07 22.53 103.75
N ARG A 102 41.92 23.27 104.49
CA ARG A 102 41.97 23.96 105.81
C ARG A 102 42.19 23.04 107.05
N LEU A 103 43.20 23.41 107.87
CA LEU A 103 43.72 22.76 109.09
C LEU A 103 44.57 21.49 108.82
N ASN A 104 45.64 21.15 109.57
CA ASN A 104 46.02 21.63 110.91
C ASN A 104 47.55 21.62 111.23
N ARG A 105 47.91 22.34 112.31
CA ARG A 105 49.26 22.49 112.89
C ARG A 105 49.37 21.73 114.22
N PRO A 106 50.52 21.10 114.52
CA PRO A 106 51.27 21.30 115.78
C PRO A 106 52.78 21.50 115.48
N LYS A 107 53.66 22.14 116.28
CA LYS A 107 53.68 22.89 117.56
C LYS A 107 53.50 22.15 118.90
N ASN A 108 54.44 22.47 119.81
CA ASN A 108 54.49 22.36 121.28
C ASN A 108 55.11 21.12 121.96
N ASP A 109 56.33 21.37 122.47
CA ASP A 109 56.73 21.37 123.88
C ASP A 109 56.54 20.10 124.74
N THR A 110 57.67 19.48 125.07
CA THR A 110 58.00 18.92 126.40
C THR A 110 59.52 18.95 126.58
N SER A 111 60.15 19.01 127.76
CA SER A 111 59.83 19.36 129.16
C SER A 111 61.00 18.79 130.01
N SER A 112 61.09 19.13 131.30
CA SER A 112 61.91 18.49 132.35
C SER A 112 63.44 18.73 132.30
N MET A 113 64.03 19.41 133.31
CA MET A 113 64.42 18.93 134.67
C MET A 113 65.77 18.18 134.62
N GLU A 114 66.67 18.20 135.61
CA GLU A 114 66.69 18.68 137.02
C GLU A 114 68.20 18.84 137.41
N SER A 115 68.64 19.94 138.05
CA SER A 115 68.86 20.14 139.50
C SER A 115 70.18 19.60 140.12
N HIS A 116 70.60 20.29 141.20
CA HIS A 116 71.63 19.97 142.21
C HIS A 116 73.12 20.20 141.89
N THR A 117 74.00 20.83 142.71
CA THR A 117 74.05 21.39 144.09
C THR A 117 75.07 20.65 145.00
N MET A 118 76.12 21.38 145.42
CA MET A 118 77.04 21.15 146.56
C MET A 118 77.88 19.85 146.64
N ALA A 119 79.21 20.01 146.76
CA ALA A 119 79.97 19.63 147.97
C ALA A 119 81.45 20.04 147.86
N SER A 120 82.08 20.36 149.00
CA SER A 120 83.49 20.77 149.12
C SER A 120 84.28 19.70 149.87
N VAL A 121 85.39 19.21 149.33
CA VAL A 121 86.50 18.60 150.11
C VAL A 121 87.84 18.96 149.46
N ASP A 122 88.81 19.31 150.29
CA ASP A 122 90.18 19.73 149.96
C ASP A 122 91.13 18.52 149.87
N MET A 123 91.85 18.35 148.74
CA MET A 123 93.04 17.48 148.64
C MET A 123 94.03 18.03 147.60
N SER A 124 95.13 18.61 148.09
CA SER A 124 96.13 19.39 147.34
C SER A 124 97.10 18.59 146.42
N GLN A 125 96.60 17.61 145.68
CA GLN A 125 97.34 16.96 144.57
C GLN A 125 96.54 16.84 143.26
N ASP A 126 95.22 17.12 143.28
CA ASP A 126 94.35 16.98 142.11
C ASP A 126 94.51 18.10 141.06
N SER A 127 95.13 19.24 141.39
CA SER A 127 95.16 20.41 140.49
C SER A 127 95.80 20.17 139.12
N LYS A 128 96.71 19.19 139.00
CA LYS A 128 97.28 18.76 137.70
C LYS A 128 96.38 17.79 136.96
N LEU A 129 95.80 16.81 137.66
CA LEU A 129 94.86 15.84 137.09
C LEU A 129 93.58 16.52 136.63
N GLN A 130 93.01 17.41 137.43
CA GLN A 130 91.82 18.19 137.08
C GLN A 130 92.05 19.12 135.89
N LYS A 131 93.22 19.78 135.79
CA LYS A 131 93.58 20.58 134.59
C LYS A 131 93.79 19.70 133.36
N SER A 132 94.41 18.53 133.53
CA SER A 132 94.57 17.54 132.46
C SER A 132 93.20 17.04 131.99
N LEU A 133 92.30 16.66 132.90
CA LEU A 133 90.94 16.23 132.58
C LEU A 133 90.08 17.35 131.97
N ILE A 134 90.28 18.61 132.37
CA ILE A 134 89.56 19.74 131.78
C ILE A 134 90.04 19.98 130.33
N GLU A 135 91.36 19.93 130.08
CA GLU A 135 91.89 20.07 128.72
C GLU A 135 91.57 18.83 127.87
N GLU A 136 91.64 17.62 128.42
CA GLU A 136 91.23 16.38 127.76
C GLU A 136 89.73 16.37 127.46
N ASN A 137 88.86 16.79 128.39
CA ASN A 137 87.43 16.98 128.10
C ASN A 137 87.18 18.10 127.08
N ARG A 138 88.04 19.12 127.00
CA ARG A 138 87.96 20.17 126.00
C ARG A 138 88.39 19.66 124.62
N VAL A 139 89.44 18.84 124.54
CA VAL A 139 89.89 18.15 123.33
C VAL A 139 88.87 17.11 122.88
N LEU A 140 88.35 16.28 123.77
CA LEU A 140 87.30 15.31 123.48
C LEU A 140 85.99 16.01 123.07
N LYS A 141 85.60 17.13 123.70
CA LYS A 141 84.46 17.94 123.23
C LYS A 141 84.72 18.62 121.89
N ALA A 142 85.97 18.96 121.57
CA ALA A 142 86.34 19.46 120.25
C ALA A 142 86.24 18.34 119.21
N GLN A 143 86.83 17.16 119.46
CA GLN A 143 86.74 15.98 118.61
C GLN A 143 85.30 15.47 118.44
N ILE A 144 84.49 15.44 119.50
CA ILE A 144 83.06 15.09 119.40
C ILE A 144 82.33 16.13 118.55
N LYS A 145 82.61 17.44 118.72
CA LYS A 145 82.04 18.46 117.83
C LYS A 145 82.53 18.31 116.39
N GLU A 146 83.77 17.93 116.16
CA GLU A 146 84.37 17.75 114.84
C GLU A 146 83.82 16.51 114.13
N ILE A 147 83.67 15.38 114.85
CA ILE A 147 83.02 14.16 114.34
C ILE A 147 81.54 14.38 114.09
N VAL A 148 80.81 14.98 115.05
CA VAL A 148 79.36 15.23 114.92
C VAL A 148 79.09 16.28 113.86
N ASN A 149 79.87 17.36 113.76
CA ASN A 149 79.68 18.34 112.70
C ASN A 149 80.17 17.81 111.36
N GLY A 150 81.31 17.13 111.28
CA GLY A 150 81.85 16.56 110.05
C GLY A 150 80.92 15.53 109.42
N SER A 151 80.51 14.52 110.19
CA SER A 151 79.55 13.50 109.73
C SER A 151 78.18 14.10 109.41
N ARG A 152 77.69 15.08 110.18
CA ARG A 152 76.41 15.75 109.88
C ARG A 152 76.51 16.66 108.65
N VAL A 153 77.63 17.31 108.41
CA VAL A 153 77.88 18.11 107.20
C VAL A 153 77.96 17.19 105.99
N GLU A 154 78.68 16.08 106.06
CA GLU A 154 78.77 15.10 104.97
C GLU A 154 77.40 14.49 104.61
N VAL A 155 76.57 14.16 105.61
CA VAL A 155 75.17 13.73 105.40
C VAL A 155 74.33 14.85 104.78
N ILE A 156 74.47 16.10 105.23
CA ILE A 156 73.76 17.25 104.64
C ILE A 156 74.19 17.49 103.18
N GLU A 157 75.48 17.42 102.87
CA GLU A 157 76.01 17.59 101.51
C GLU A 157 75.56 16.47 100.57
N ASN A 158 75.53 15.22 101.04
CA ASN A 158 75.00 14.10 100.27
C ASN A 158 73.49 14.28 100.00
N LEU A 159 72.70 14.67 101.02
CA LEU A 159 71.28 14.97 100.86
C LEU A 159 71.02 16.17 99.95
N LEU A 160 71.88 17.19 99.96
CA LEU A 160 71.77 18.34 99.03
C LEU A 160 72.06 17.90 97.59
N ARG A 161 73.13 17.12 97.35
CA ARG A 161 73.43 16.55 96.01
C ARG A 161 72.32 15.63 95.51
N GLU A 162 71.71 14.83 96.39
CA GLU A 162 70.57 13.99 96.04
C GLU A 162 69.31 14.81 95.73
N ASN A 163 69.06 15.89 96.48
CA ASN A 163 67.93 16.80 96.24
C ASN A 163 68.11 17.59 94.92
N GLU A 164 69.33 18.04 94.60
CA GLU A 164 69.66 18.62 93.29
C GLU A 164 69.42 17.61 92.15
N LYS A 165 69.88 16.36 92.31
CA LYS A 165 69.64 15.28 91.33
C LYS A 165 68.15 15.00 91.13
N LEU A 166 67.38 14.91 92.21
CA LEU A 166 65.92 14.72 92.16
C LEU A 166 65.18 15.92 91.55
N GLN A 167 65.69 17.15 91.74
CA GLN A 167 65.14 18.34 91.10
C GLN A 167 65.40 18.34 89.59
N GLU A 168 66.59 17.91 89.15
CA GLU A 168 66.89 17.79 87.72
C GLU A 168 66.07 16.66 87.07
N GLU A 169 65.94 15.48 87.72
CA GLU A 169 65.05 14.39 87.27
C GLU A 169 63.58 14.81 87.21
N LEU A 170 63.09 15.58 88.18
CA LEU A 170 61.72 16.09 88.20
C LEU A 170 61.48 17.18 87.13
N LYS A 171 62.51 17.92 86.76
CA LYS A 171 62.50 18.90 85.67
C LYS A 171 62.55 18.19 84.30
N GLU A 172 63.33 17.14 84.16
CA GLU A 172 63.39 16.29 82.96
C GLU A 172 62.04 15.57 82.74
N ALA A 173 61.49 14.93 83.79
CA ALA A 173 60.19 14.29 83.75
C ALA A 173 59.05 15.25 83.37
N LYS A 174 59.07 16.50 83.87
CA LYS A 174 58.15 17.55 83.43
C LYS A 174 58.31 17.89 81.95
N SER A 175 59.55 18.07 81.49
CA SER A 175 59.82 18.34 80.08
C SER A 175 59.34 17.22 79.16
N TYR A 176 59.40 15.96 79.60
CA TYR A 176 58.83 14.83 78.86
C TYR A 176 57.29 14.85 78.85
N VAL A 177 56.64 15.19 79.96
CA VAL A 177 55.17 15.34 80.01
C VAL A 177 54.73 16.49 79.09
N ASP A 178 55.35 17.66 79.20
CA ASP A 178 55.07 18.82 78.34
C ASP A 178 55.26 18.48 76.84
N GLN A 179 56.28 17.68 76.50
CA GLN A 179 56.49 17.20 75.13
C GLN A 179 55.39 16.23 74.66
N VAL A 180 55.03 15.23 75.49
CA VAL A 180 53.99 14.25 75.16
C VAL A 180 52.62 14.92 75.00
N ASP A 181 52.31 15.90 75.83
CA ASP A 181 51.07 16.67 75.72
C ASP A 181 51.04 17.47 74.40
N VAL A 182 52.14 18.13 74.00
CA VAL A 182 52.25 18.83 72.70
C VAL A 182 52.15 17.85 71.51
N GLU A 183 52.80 16.69 71.57
CA GLU A 183 52.71 15.68 70.51
C GLU A 183 51.29 15.10 70.39
N ALA A 184 50.59 14.90 71.52
CA ALA A 184 49.20 14.45 71.54
C ALA A 184 48.22 15.51 71.00
N GLU A 185 48.40 16.80 71.36
CA GLU A 185 47.63 17.90 70.79
C GLU A 185 47.86 18.04 69.28
N GLN A 186 49.10 17.87 68.82
CA GLN A 186 49.44 17.92 67.39
C GLN A 186 48.76 16.77 66.62
N GLN A 187 48.84 15.53 67.12
CA GLN A 187 48.14 14.39 66.50
C GLN A 187 46.62 14.57 66.51
N TYR A 188 46.06 15.11 67.60
CA TYR A 188 44.62 15.37 67.70
C TYR A 188 44.15 16.41 66.68
N THR A 189 44.92 17.50 66.51
CA THR A 189 44.59 18.55 65.53
C THR A 189 44.74 18.08 64.08
N GLU A 190 45.76 17.27 63.77
CA GLU A 190 45.95 16.66 62.45
C GLU A 190 44.80 15.70 62.09
N LEU A 191 44.47 14.75 62.99
CA LEU A 191 43.34 13.83 62.80
C LEU A 191 41.99 14.55 62.72
N SER A 192 41.80 15.62 63.49
CA SER A 192 40.59 16.46 63.43
C SER A 192 40.46 17.21 62.10
N SER A 193 41.58 17.62 61.49
CA SER A 193 41.59 18.19 60.13
C SER A 193 41.23 17.12 59.09
N GLU A 194 41.86 15.95 59.14
CA GLU A 194 41.60 14.84 58.21
C GLU A 194 40.13 14.39 58.27
N ILE A 195 39.55 14.26 59.47
CA ILE A 195 38.13 13.95 59.65
C ILE A 195 37.24 15.01 59.00
N THR A 196 37.59 16.30 59.10
CA THR A 196 36.83 17.40 58.49
C THR A 196 36.88 17.32 56.96
N GLU A 197 38.07 17.13 56.39
CA GLU A 197 38.26 16.97 54.94
C GLU A 197 37.52 15.75 54.38
N LEU A 198 37.50 14.64 55.13
CA LEU A 198 36.72 13.45 54.78
C LEU A 198 35.21 13.69 54.84
N CYS A 199 34.72 14.49 55.81
CA CYS A 199 33.30 14.89 55.85
C CYS A 199 32.91 15.73 54.64
N ASP A 200 33.71 16.75 54.29
CA ASP A 200 33.49 17.60 53.11
C ASP A 200 33.49 16.78 51.81
N LEU A 201 34.40 15.79 51.71
CA LEU A 201 34.46 14.88 50.57
C LEU A 201 33.22 13.99 50.48
N ILE A 202 32.71 13.49 51.60
CA ILE A 202 31.47 12.70 51.67
C ILE A 202 30.27 13.56 51.22
N GLU A 203 30.10 14.77 51.75
CA GLU A 203 28.99 15.65 51.36
C GLU A 203 29.04 15.96 49.85
N LYS A 204 30.22 16.25 49.30
CA LYS A 204 30.42 16.45 47.86
C LYS A 204 30.00 15.22 47.06
N LYS A 205 30.35 14.01 47.51
CA LYS A 205 29.96 12.76 46.85
C LYS A 205 28.48 12.46 46.95
N ASP A 206 27.83 12.76 48.07
CA ASP A 206 26.38 12.63 48.21
C ASP A 206 25.62 13.59 47.28
N ASN A 207 26.15 14.80 47.09
CA ASN A 207 25.58 15.77 46.14
C ASN A 207 25.81 15.35 44.68
N ASP A 208 26.98 14.82 44.32
CA ASP A 208 27.22 14.17 43.01
C ASP A 208 26.22 13.02 42.77
N ILE A 209 25.99 12.16 43.77
CA ILE A 209 25.04 11.03 43.69
C ILE A 209 23.60 11.50 43.50
N LYS A 210 23.15 12.56 44.19
CA LYS A 210 21.82 13.15 44.00
C LYS A 210 21.64 13.66 42.56
N ALA A 211 22.60 14.42 42.05
CA ALA A 211 22.56 14.95 40.68
C ALA A 211 22.57 13.83 39.61
N LEU A 212 23.30 12.74 39.84
CA LEU A 212 23.29 11.57 38.95
C LEU A 212 21.95 10.81 38.99
N LYS A 213 21.31 10.69 40.17
CA LYS A 213 19.96 10.09 40.29
C LYS A 213 18.89 10.91 39.57
N GLU A 214 18.97 12.23 39.63
CA GLU A 214 18.06 13.12 38.91
C GLU A 214 18.20 12.96 37.38
N LYS A 215 19.44 12.99 36.86
CA LYS A 215 19.72 12.71 35.45
C LYS A 215 19.26 11.33 35.00
N LEU A 216 19.40 10.30 35.83
CA LEU A 216 18.91 8.95 35.55
C LEU A 216 17.37 8.94 35.42
N SER A 217 16.67 9.66 36.30
CA SER A 217 15.20 9.82 36.25
C SER A 217 14.74 10.55 34.98
N GLU A 218 15.45 11.60 34.56
CA GLU A 218 15.19 12.29 33.30
C GLU A 218 15.42 11.39 32.07
N VAL A 219 16.55 10.68 32.02
CA VAL A 219 16.85 9.73 30.93
C VAL A 219 15.80 8.62 30.85
N ASN A 220 15.34 8.07 31.99
CA ASN A 220 14.27 7.06 31.99
C ASN A 220 12.96 7.61 31.39
N LYS A 221 12.54 8.83 31.74
CA LYS A 221 11.36 9.49 31.15
C LYS A 221 11.50 9.72 29.64
N LEU A 222 12.71 10.01 29.16
CA LEU A 222 12.98 10.14 27.72
C LEU A 222 12.95 8.77 27.01
N VAL A 223 13.43 7.70 27.65
CA VAL A 223 13.33 6.33 27.14
C VAL A 223 11.87 5.88 27.05
N GLU A 224 11.04 6.15 28.06
CA GLU A 224 9.60 5.87 28.05
C GLU A 224 8.90 6.58 26.89
N LYS A 225 9.08 7.90 26.76
CA LYS A 225 8.52 8.69 25.64
C LYS A 225 8.98 8.19 24.26
N ASN A 226 10.25 7.81 24.13
CA ASN A 226 10.77 7.27 22.87
C ASN A 226 10.17 5.90 22.55
N ASN A 227 9.91 5.05 23.56
CA ASN A 227 9.23 3.78 23.36
C ASN A 227 7.78 3.98 22.87
N ASP A 228 7.04 4.95 23.43
CA ASP A 228 5.70 5.30 22.96
C ASP A 228 5.71 5.75 21.49
N ILE A 229 6.67 6.61 21.11
CA ILE A 229 6.85 7.06 19.72
C ILE A 229 7.18 5.87 18.80
N VAL A 230 8.05 4.95 19.22
CA VAL A 230 8.39 3.74 18.45
C VAL A 230 7.18 2.84 18.23
N GLU A 231 6.35 2.63 19.25
CA GLU A 231 5.14 1.79 19.09
C GLU A 231 4.08 2.49 18.21
N GLN A 232 3.91 3.81 18.32
CA GLN A 232 3.07 4.59 17.41
C GLN A 232 3.56 4.51 15.96
N GLN A 233 4.87 4.64 15.73
CA GLN A 233 5.48 4.50 14.40
C GLN A 233 5.28 3.09 13.83
N LYS A 234 5.46 2.05 14.66
CA LYS A 234 5.22 0.65 14.30
C LYS A 234 3.77 0.40 13.87
N GLN A 235 2.79 0.95 14.59
CA GLN A 235 1.39 0.89 14.18
C GLN A 235 1.12 1.67 12.88
N ASN A 236 1.73 2.84 12.70
CA ASN A 236 1.59 3.62 11.46
C ASN A 236 2.15 2.84 10.25
N VAL A 237 3.32 2.22 10.39
CA VAL A 237 3.91 1.35 9.35
C VAL A 237 2.99 0.17 9.04
N GLN A 238 2.43 -0.50 10.04
CA GLN A 238 1.48 -1.61 9.83
C GLN A 238 0.23 -1.16 9.05
N ARG A 239 -0.35 0.01 9.37
CA ARG A 239 -1.49 0.57 8.63
C ARG A 239 -1.11 0.92 7.19
N GLN A 240 0.07 1.53 6.98
CA GLN A 240 0.58 1.84 5.64
C GLN A 240 0.83 0.57 4.81
N THR A 241 1.33 -0.51 5.40
CA THR A 241 1.51 -1.81 4.73
C THR A 241 0.17 -2.34 4.21
N GLY A 242 -0.89 -2.35 5.03
CA GLY A 242 -2.22 -2.81 4.61
C GLY A 242 -2.83 -1.95 3.48
N VAL A 243 -2.60 -0.63 3.50
CA VAL A 243 -3.02 0.26 2.39
C VAL A 243 -2.26 -0.05 1.10
N ILE A 244 -0.95 -0.31 1.19
CA ILE A 244 -0.13 -0.69 0.02
C ILE A 244 -0.56 -2.05 -0.55
N GLU A 245 -0.97 -3.00 0.28
CA GLU A 245 -1.50 -4.29 -0.16
C GLU A 245 -2.85 -4.13 -0.87
N SER A 246 -3.81 -3.41 -0.26
CA SER A 246 -5.11 -3.10 -0.91
C SER A 246 -4.95 -2.43 -2.27
N LEU A 247 -4.04 -1.44 -2.39
CA LEU A 247 -3.80 -0.73 -3.65
C LEU A 247 -3.12 -1.61 -4.71
N ARG A 248 -2.42 -2.69 -4.33
CA ARG A 248 -1.87 -3.67 -5.27
C ARG A 248 -2.96 -4.58 -5.82
N ASP A 249 -3.86 -5.05 -4.95
CA ASP A 249 -5.00 -5.89 -5.34
C ASP A 249 -5.95 -5.12 -6.29
N ASP A 250 -6.24 -3.85 -5.99
CA ASP A 250 -7.01 -2.96 -6.87
C ASP A 250 -6.32 -2.75 -8.23
N LEU A 251 -5.00 -2.53 -8.23
CA LEU A 251 -4.21 -2.34 -9.44
C LEU A 251 -4.19 -3.61 -10.33
N ASP A 252 -4.09 -4.80 -9.73
CA ASP A 252 -4.10 -6.05 -10.47
C ASP A 252 -5.51 -6.40 -10.98
N SER A 253 -6.56 -6.07 -10.23
CA SER A 253 -7.96 -6.12 -10.69
C SER A 253 -8.21 -5.20 -11.91
N GLU A 254 -7.73 -3.97 -11.88
CA GLU A 254 -7.84 -3.04 -13.02
C GLU A 254 -6.99 -3.48 -14.24
N LYS A 255 -5.82 -4.07 -14.02
CA LYS A 255 -5.05 -4.70 -15.12
C LYS A 255 -5.87 -5.81 -15.79
N GLU A 256 -6.47 -6.71 -15.01
CA GLU A 256 -7.28 -7.80 -15.57
C GLU A 256 -8.44 -7.25 -16.40
N LYS A 257 -9.24 -6.32 -15.85
CA LYS A 257 -10.32 -5.64 -16.58
C LYS A 257 -9.83 -4.99 -17.89
N ASN A 258 -8.69 -4.31 -17.85
CA ASN A 258 -8.09 -3.68 -19.04
C ASN A 258 -7.68 -4.73 -20.09
N THR A 259 -7.17 -5.91 -19.70
CA THR A 259 -6.91 -6.99 -20.67
C THR A 259 -8.18 -7.60 -21.27
N LEU A 260 -9.29 -7.63 -20.53
CA LEU A 260 -10.58 -8.08 -21.05
C LEU A 260 -11.15 -7.06 -22.05
N LEU A 261 -11.15 -5.77 -21.70
CA LEU A 261 -11.57 -4.69 -22.60
C LEU A 261 -10.71 -4.60 -23.87
N ALA A 262 -9.41 -4.90 -23.78
CA ALA A 262 -8.53 -4.98 -24.96
C ALA A 262 -8.95 -6.10 -25.92
N LYS A 263 -9.29 -7.30 -25.41
CA LYS A 263 -9.79 -8.43 -26.21
C LYS A 263 -11.17 -8.15 -26.81
N GLU A 264 -12.06 -7.52 -26.06
CA GLU A 264 -13.38 -7.12 -26.56
C GLU A 264 -13.27 -6.09 -27.69
N LYS A 265 -12.38 -5.10 -27.53
CA LYS A 265 -12.06 -4.12 -28.57
C LYS A 265 -11.50 -4.78 -29.84
N GLU A 266 -10.60 -5.76 -29.70
CA GLU A 266 -10.05 -6.53 -30.83
C GLU A 266 -11.17 -7.29 -31.57
N LYS A 267 -12.03 -8.01 -30.84
CA LYS A 267 -13.19 -8.71 -31.40
C LYS A 267 -14.15 -7.78 -32.15
N LEU A 268 -14.51 -6.64 -31.56
CA LEU A 268 -15.38 -5.64 -32.20
C LEU A 268 -14.71 -5.00 -33.44
N GLN A 269 -13.39 -4.85 -33.43
CA GLN A 269 -12.63 -4.34 -34.58
C GLN A 269 -12.63 -5.36 -35.75
N ASP A 270 -12.55 -6.66 -35.46
CA ASP A 270 -12.67 -7.71 -36.47
C ASP A 270 -14.09 -7.84 -37.03
N GLU A 271 -15.11 -7.74 -36.18
CA GLU A 271 -16.53 -7.68 -36.61
C GLU A 271 -16.78 -6.48 -37.52
N LEU A 272 -16.28 -5.29 -37.15
CA LEU A 272 -16.35 -4.08 -37.97
C LEU A 272 -15.64 -4.26 -39.33
N ASN A 273 -14.45 -4.87 -39.32
CA ASN A 273 -13.68 -5.16 -40.55
C ASN A 273 -14.42 -6.17 -41.46
N SER A 274 -15.12 -7.14 -40.88
CA SER A 274 -15.93 -8.12 -41.60
C SER A 274 -17.16 -7.47 -42.25
N VAL A 275 -17.92 -6.69 -41.48
CA VAL A 275 -19.10 -5.95 -41.99
C VAL A 275 -18.70 -4.97 -43.10
N LYS A 276 -17.55 -4.28 -42.96
CA LYS A 276 -17.05 -3.38 -44.01
C LYS A 276 -16.79 -4.12 -45.33
N LYS A 277 -16.19 -5.31 -45.30
CA LYS A 277 -15.96 -6.13 -46.50
C LYS A 277 -17.27 -6.57 -47.14
N LEU A 278 -18.26 -6.97 -46.34
CA LEU A 278 -19.58 -7.36 -46.82
C LEU A 278 -20.28 -6.21 -47.55
N ILE A 279 -20.27 -5.01 -46.98
CA ILE A 279 -20.82 -3.79 -47.62
C ILE A 279 -20.08 -3.47 -48.93
N GLU A 280 -18.76 -3.66 -48.98
CA GLU A 280 -17.95 -3.43 -50.19
C GLU A 280 -18.33 -4.44 -51.30
N THR A 281 -18.50 -5.73 -50.95
CA THR A 281 -18.99 -6.74 -51.91
C THR A 281 -20.43 -6.51 -52.37
N GLU A 282 -21.35 -6.14 -51.48
CA GLU A 282 -22.74 -5.86 -51.85
C GLU A 282 -22.85 -4.63 -52.76
N LYS A 283 -22.00 -3.62 -52.54
CA LYS A 283 -21.91 -2.43 -53.39
C LYS A 283 -21.38 -2.78 -54.79
N ASP A 284 -20.33 -3.60 -54.87
CA ASP A 284 -19.78 -4.02 -56.17
C ASP A 284 -20.78 -4.91 -56.93
N ASP A 285 -21.50 -5.80 -56.24
CA ASP A 285 -22.61 -6.59 -56.81
C ASP A 285 -23.79 -5.72 -57.28
N ALA A 286 -24.10 -4.63 -56.56
CA ALA A 286 -25.12 -3.67 -56.97
C ALA A 286 -24.70 -2.92 -58.24
N LEU A 287 -23.45 -2.42 -58.28
CA LEU A 287 -22.88 -1.77 -59.46
C LEU A 287 -22.84 -2.72 -60.67
N ALA A 288 -22.52 -4.00 -60.47
CA ALA A 288 -22.55 -5.00 -61.53
C ALA A 288 -23.97 -5.22 -62.09
N LYS A 289 -25.00 -5.23 -61.23
CA LYS A 289 -26.42 -5.30 -61.66
C LYS A 289 -26.85 -4.05 -62.42
N ASP A 290 -26.47 -2.85 -61.95
CA ASP A 290 -26.78 -1.59 -62.64
C ASP A 290 -26.16 -1.54 -64.04
N VAL A 291 -24.92 -2.03 -64.21
CA VAL A 291 -24.26 -2.14 -65.52
C VAL A 291 -24.98 -3.14 -66.44
N LEU A 292 -25.41 -4.29 -65.92
CA LEU A 292 -26.18 -5.26 -66.72
C LEU A 292 -27.54 -4.70 -67.17
N LEU A 293 -28.26 -4.01 -66.29
CA LEU A 293 -29.53 -3.35 -66.61
C LEU A 293 -29.32 -2.21 -67.62
N ALA A 294 -28.23 -1.46 -67.53
CA ALA A 294 -27.89 -0.43 -68.52
C ALA A 294 -27.64 -1.03 -69.92
N ILE A 295 -26.93 -2.17 -70.01
CA ILE A 295 -26.72 -2.88 -71.28
C ILE A 295 -28.05 -3.37 -71.87
N GLU A 296 -28.94 -3.96 -71.04
CA GLU A 296 -30.25 -4.43 -71.48
C GLU A 296 -31.14 -3.28 -71.98
N LEU A 297 -31.14 -2.14 -71.28
CA LEU A 297 -31.84 -0.92 -71.71
C LEU A 297 -31.29 -0.37 -73.03
N GLU A 298 -29.98 -0.40 -73.24
CA GLU A 298 -29.38 -0.03 -74.51
C GLU A 298 -29.78 -0.97 -75.66
N ASP A 299 -29.82 -2.29 -75.43
CA ASP A 299 -30.26 -3.26 -76.45
C ASP A 299 -31.74 -3.10 -76.80
N MET A 300 -32.59 -2.90 -75.79
CA MET A 300 -34.01 -2.57 -75.98
C MET A 300 -34.18 -1.27 -76.77
N GLN A 301 -33.35 -0.24 -76.50
CA GLN A 301 -33.36 1.02 -77.24
C GLN A 301 -32.86 0.86 -78.68
N ARG A 302 -31.82 0.03 -78.91
CA ARG A 302 -31.31 -0.30 -80.25
C ARG A 302 -32.37 -1.01 -81.10
N GLU A 303 -33.05 -2.01 -80.54
CA GLU A 303 -34.12 -2.73 -81.26
C GLU A 303 -35.34 -1.84 -81.50
N LEU A 304 -35.71 -0.98 -80.55
CA LEU A 304 -36.76 0.03 -80.74
C LEU A 304 -36.45 1.00 -81.89
N GLU A 305 -35.22 1.52 -81.97
CA GLU A 305 -34.83 2.44 -83.05
C GLU A 305 -34.80 1.74 -84.41
N LYS A 306 -34.30 0.50 -84.46
CA LYS A 306 -34.38 -0.37 -85.65
C LYS A 306 -35.83 -0.63 -86.10
N GLN A 307 -36.76 -0.83 -85.17
CA GLN A 307 -38.20 -0.93 -85.51
C GLN A 307 -38.76 0.38 -86.07
N LYS A 308 -38.35 1.55 -85.55
CA LYS A 308 -38.72 2.84 -86.14
C LYS A 308 -38.13 3.03 -87.54
N GLU A 309 -36.88 2.64 -87.76
CA GLU A 309 -36.22 2.75 -89.07
C GLU A 309 -36.92 1.86 -90.12
N ILE A 310 -37.29 0.63 -89.76
CA ILE A 310 -38.10 -0.26 -90.62
C ILE A 310 -39.46 0.37 -90.93
N LEU A 311 -40.12 0.99 -89.95
CA LEU A 311 -41.42 1.65 -90.12
C LEU A 311 -41.32 2.94 -90.98
N ALA A 312 -40.22 3.68 -90.88
CA ALA A 312 -39.97 4.90 -91.66
C ALA A 312 -39.56 4.60 -93.11
N SER A 313 -38.74 3.56 -93.33
CA SER A 313 -38.30 3.13 -94.66
C SER A 313 -39.39 2.39 -95.44
N THR A 314 -40.25 1.64 -94.75
CA THR A 314 -41.41 1.00 -95.36
C THR A 314 -42.59 1.98 -95.37
N SER A 315 -42.70 2.78 -96.44
CA SER A 315 -43.79 3.77 -96.56
C SER A 315 -45.15 3.12 -96.28
N ILE A 316 -45.99 3.78 -95.49
CA ILE A 316 -47.37 3.35 -95.20
C ILE A 316 -48.12 3.05 -96.51
N ALA A 317 -47.87 3.84 -97.56
CA ALA A 317 -48.41 3.60 -98.90
C ALA A 317 -47.95 2.25 -99.48
N GLN A 318 -46.70 1.83 -99.32
CA GLN A 318 -46.21 0.52 -99.79
C GLN A 318 -46.80 -0.64 -98.97
N ILE A 319 -47.06 -0.45 -97.68
CA ILE A 319 -47.73 -1.46 -96.85
C ILE A 319 -49.19 -1.60 -97.32
N VAL A 320 -49.90 -0.47 -97.41
CA VAL A 320 -51.29 -0.40 -97.92
C VAL A 320 -51.38 -1.01 -99.32
N GLU A 321 -50.50 -0.66 -100.25
CA GLU A 321 -50.50 -1.19 -101.62
C GLU A 321 -50.26 -2.70 -101.67
N ARG A 322 -49.42 -3.27 -100.77
CA ARG A 322 -49.29 -4.74 -100.64
C ARG A 322 -50.57 -5.38 -100.11
N TRP A 323 -51.24 -4.75 -99.16
CA TRP A 323 -52.53 -5.21 -98.62
C TRP A 323 -53.63 -5.13 -99.68
N GLU A 324 -53.76 -4.00 -100.38
CA GLU A 324 -54.69 -3.78 -101.49
C GLU A 324 -54.47 -4.80 -102.61
N ARG A 325 -53.21 -5.03 -103.02
CA ARG A 325 -52.87 -6.08 -104.01
C ARG A 325 -53.28 -7.48 -103.52
N ARG A 326 -53.17 -7.79 -102.22
CA ARG A 326 -53.60 -9.08 -101.67
C ARG A 326 -55.12 -9.19 -101.57
N VAL A 327 -55.82 -8.12 -101.18
CA VAL A 327 -57.30 -8.06 -101.16
C VAL A 327 -57.84 -8.27 -102.57
N LEU A 328 -57.33 -7.52 -103.57
CA LEU A 328 -57.77 -7.63 -104.96
C LEU A 328 -57.49 -9.02 -105.56
N SER A 329 -56.38 -9.67 -105.16
CA SER A 329 -56.11 -11.08 -105.48
C SER A 329 -57.18 -12.01 -104.89
N LEU A 330 -57.57 -11.82 -103.63
CA LEU A 330 -58.61 -12.62 -102.98
C LEU A 330 -60.01 -12.36 -103.57
N GLU A 331 -60.32 -11.12 -103.93
CA GLU A 331 -61.58 -10.76 -104.62
C GLU A 331 -61.69 -11.40 -106.02
N ASN A 332 -60.58 -11.54 -106.74
CA ASN A 332 -60.52 -12.31 -107.98
C ASN A 332 -60.76 -13.81 -107.70
N GLU A 333 -60.06 -14.40 -106.72
CA GLU A 333 -60.27 -15.80 -106.32
C GLU A 333 -61.73 -16.08 -105.91
N VAL A 334 -62.39 -15.14 -105.22
CA VAL A 334 -63.81 -15.24 -104.84
C VAL A 334 -64.70 -15.15 -106.07
N ARG A 335 -64.51 -14.17 -106.96
CA ARG A 335 -65.29 -14.07 -108.21
C ARG A 335 -65.13 -15.30 -109.11
N GLU A 336 -63.93 -15.88 -109.19
CA GLU A 336 -63.68 -17.14 -109.90
C GLU A 336 -64.45 -18.30 -109.27
N ARG A 337 -64.44 -18.41 -107.93
CA ARG A 337 -65.24 -19.40 -107.20
C ARG A 337 -66.75 -19.18 -107.42
N ASP A 338 -67.24 -17.94 -107.41
CA ASP A 338 -68.65 -17.62 -107.66
C ASP A 338 -69.07 -17.98 -109.10
N VAL A 339 -68.22 -17.73 -110.10
CA VAL A 339 -68.45 -18.16 -111.49
C VAL A 339 -68.49 -19.68 -111.58
N LEU A 340 -67.58 -20.40 -110.92
CA LEU A 340 -67.59 -21.86 -110.85
C LEU A 340 -68.84 -22.39 -110.14
N ILE A 341 -69.27 -21.76 -109.04
CA ILE A 341 -70.50 -22.08 -108.32
C ILE A 341 -71.72 -21.86 -109.21
N HIS A 342 -71.81 -20.73 -109.93
CA HIS A 342 -72.90 -20.46 -110.87
C HIS A 342 -72.92 -21.44 -112.06
N ALA A 343 -71.75 -21.81 -112.60
CA ALA A 343 -71.65 -22.82 -113.65
C ALA A 343 -72.09 -24.21 -113.14
N GLN A 344 -71.62 -24.62 -111.96
CA GLN A 344 -72.09 -25.83 -111.28
C GLN A 344 -73.60 -25.79 -111.01
N GLN A 345 -74.13 -24.65 -110.57
CA GLN A 345 -75.56 -24.48 -110.32
C GLN A 345 -76.38 -24.53 -111.62
N SER A 346 -75.86 -24.04 -112.74
CA SER A 346 -76.49 -24.23 -114.07
C SER A 346 -76.52 -25.70 -114.45
N VAL A 347 -75.39 -26.41 -114.35
CA VAL A 347 -75.32 -27.86 -114.62
C VAL A 347 -76.27 -28.64 -113.69
N ILE A 348 -76.36 -28.27 -112.41
CA ILE A 348 -77.33 -28.84 -111.46
C ILE A 348 -78.77 -28.54 -111.88
N ASN A 349 -79.07 -27.34 -112.38
CA ASN A 349 -80.40 -26.96 -112.85
C ASN A 349 -80.79 -27.66 -114.15
N ASP A 350 -79.84 -27.85 -115.08
CA ASP A 350 -80.06 -28.59 -116.32
C ASP A 350 -80.17 -30.11 -116.06
N LEU A 351 -79.40 -30.66 -115.12
CA LEU A 351 -79.62 -32.01 -114.59
C LEU A 351 -81.00 -32.13 -113.94
N LYS A 352 -81.42 -31.16 -113.10
CA LYS A 352 -82.76 -31.14 -112.50
C LYS A 352 -83.88 -31.00 -113.54
N ARG A 353 -83.65 -30.27 -114.64
CA ARG A 353 -84.59 -30.16 -115.77
C ARG A 353 -84.68 -31.49 -116.52
N ASN A 354 -83.55 -32.08 -116.91
CA ASN A 354 -83.50 -33.42 -117.52
C ASN A 354 -84.15 -34.49 -116.63
N ILE A 355 -83.90 -34.48 -115.32
CA ILE A 355 -84.55 -35.42 -114.37
C ILE A 355 -86.07 -35.18 -114.33
N ARG A 356 -86.52 -33.92 -114.33
CA ARG A 356 -87.94 -33.54 -114.33
C ARG A 356 -88.66 -33.84 -115.64
N GLU A 357 -87.94 -33.88 -116.77
CA GLU A 357 -88.48 -34.23 -118.09
C GLU A 357 -88.43 -35.73 -118.39
N ASN A 358 -87.51 -36.51 -117.78
CA ASN A 358 -87.37 -37.95 -118.04
C ASN A 358 -87.87 -38.91 -116.93
N CYS A 359 -88.17 -38.44 -115.71
CA CYS A 359 -88.68 -39.31 -114.63
C CYS A 359 -89.73 -38.62 -113.72
N ASN A 360 -91.01 -38.79 -114.05
CA ASN A 360 -92.11 -38.60 -113.09
C ASN A 360 -92.20 -39.82 -112.13
N PHE A 361 -91.14 -40.07 -111.36
CA PHE A 361 -91.14 -41.13 -110.35
C PHE A 361 -90.23 -40.81 -109.14
N LEU A 362 -90.89 -40.57 -108.00
CA LEU A 362 -90.42 -40.67 -106.61
C LEU A 362 -89.27 -39.76 -106.08
N HIS A 363 -89.65 -39.07 -105.00
CA HIS A 363 -88.95 -39.02 -103.70
C HIS A 363 -87.77 -38.06 -103.44
N SER A 364 -87.95 -37.35 -102.30
CA SER A 364 -86.99 -37.16 -101.19
C SER A 364 -85.70 -36.36 -101.37
N GLY A 365 -85.40 -35.55 -100.34
CA GLY A 365 -84.04 -35.27 -99.89
C GLY A 365 -83.54 -33.84 -100.02
N ALA A 366 -83.83 -33.00 -99.02
CA ALA A 366 -83.08 -31.79 -98.65
C ALA A 366 -83.57 -31.27 -97.28
N SER A 367 -82.76 -30.77 -96.36
CA SER A 367 -81.29 -30.83 -96.27
C SER A 367 -80.87 -30.76 -94.79
N SER A 368 -79.76 -31.39 -94.44
CA SER A 368 -79.04 -31.13 -93.19
C SER A 368 -78.53 -29.69 -93.16
N SER A 369 -78.62 -29.05 -91.98
CA SER A 369 -77.44 -28.64 -91.17
C SER A 369 -77.81 -27.49 -90.23
N ASP A 370 -78.12 -27.83 -88.98
CA ASP A 370 -78.34 -26.90 -87.88
C ASP A 370 -77.41 -27.31 -86.72
N SER A 371 -76.43 -26.47 -86.37
CA SER A 371 -75.46 -26.75 -85.30
C SER A 371 -74.59 -25.53 -84.97
N PHE A 372 -75.08 -24.60 -84.15
CA PHE A 372 -74.22 -23.69 -83.38
C PHE A 372 -74.80 -23.36 -81.99
N HIS A 373 -74.92 -24.37 -81.12
CA HIS A 373 -75.09 -24.17 -79.68
C HIS A 373 -74.48 -25.31 -78.85
N THR A 374 -73.29 -25.09 -78.30
CA THR A 374 -72.84 -25.71 -77.03
C THR A 374 -71.95 -24.73 -76.27
N PRO A 375 -72.15 -24.51 -74.96
CA PRO A 375 -71.23 -23.75 -74.14
C PRO A 375 -69.96 -24.58 -73.83
N ASP A 376 -68.82 -23.92 -73.68
CA ASP A 376 -67.54 -24.55 -73.34
C ASP A 376 -67.58 -25.26 -71.98
N ASN A 377 -67.81 -26.56 -72.01
CA ASN A 377 -67.82 -27.43 -70.83
C ASN A 377 -66.81 -28.57 -71.01
N ASN A 378 -65.57 -28.18 -71.36
CA ASN A 378 -64.51 -29.10 -71.75
C ASN A 378 -64.08 -30.00 -70.55
N PRO A 379 -64.23 -31.34 -70.65
CA PRO A 379 -63.90 -32.25 -69.54
C PRO A 379 -62.41 -32.23 -69.15
N SER A 380 -61.53 -31.78 -70.04
CA SER A 380 -60.09 -31.66 -69.79
C SER A 380 -59.77 -30.74 -68.59
N SER A 381 -60.40 -29.57 -68.49
CA SER A 381 -60.15 -28.62 -67.39
C SER A 381 -60.62 -29.17 -66.04
N ARG A 382 -61.70 -29.95 -66.01
CA ARG A 382 -62.14 -30.65 -64.78
C ARG A 382 -61.12 -31.71 -64.35
N PHE A 383 -60.54 -32.44 -65.30
CA PHE A 383 -59.53 -33.44 -65.03
C PHE A 383 -58.24 -32.83 -64.46
N SER A 384 -57.82 -31.66 -64.97
CA SER A 384 -56.68 -30.90 -64.42
C SER A 384 -56.90 -30.44 -62.98
N VAL A 385 -58.09 -29.93 -62.64
CA VAL A 385 -58.43 -29.52 -61.27
C VAL A 385 -58.48 -30.72 -60.32
N VAL A 386 -59.07 -31.84 -60.74
CA VAL A 386 -59.10 -33.08 -59.93
C VAL A 386 -57.69 -33.63 -59.73
N LYS A 387 -56.83 -33.61 -60.76
CA LYS A 387 -55.42 -34.02 -60.66
C LYS A 387 -54.62 -33.15 -59.68
N TYR A 388 -54.91 -31.85 -59.60
CA TYR A 388 -54.31 -30.94 -58.61
C TYR A 388 -54.77 -31.24 -57.17
N ILE A 389 -56.05 -31.57 -56.96
CA ILE A 389 -56.60 -31.89 -55.63
C ILE A 389 -56.07 -33.22 -55.06
N LEU A 390 -55.65 -34.13 -55.95
CA LEU A 390 -55.18 -35.48 -55.64
C LEU A 390 -53.66 -35.68 -55.75
N SER A 391 -52.89 -34.67 -56.18
CA SER A 391 -51.43 -34.77 -56.23
C SER A 391 -50.82 -34.68 -54.82
N ASP A 392 -49.61 -35.23 -54.65
CA ASP A 392 -48.87 -35.14 -53.38
C ASP A 392 -48.55 -33.67 -53.01
N VAL A 393 -48.38 -33.37 -51.73
CA VAL A 393 -48.14 -32.01 -51.24
C VAL A 393 -46.89 -31.39 -51.85
N ASN A 394 -45.84 -32.15 -52.13
CA ASN A 394 -44.67 -31.65 -52.86
C ASN A 394 -45.03 -31.12 -54.27
N SER A 395 -45.97 -31.78 -54.96
CA SER A 395 -46.48 -31.33 -56.26
C SER A 395 -47.46 -30.15 -56.13
N GLN A 396 -48.27 -30.11 -55.08
CA GLN A 396 -49.15 -28.96 -54.80
C GLN A 396 -48.31 -27.72 -54.47
N LEU A 397 -47.29 -27.84 -53.63
CA LEU A 397 -46.40 -26.76 -53.21
C LEU A 397 -45.55 -26.24 -54.38
N ALA A 398 -45.03 -27.11 -55.24
CA ALA A 398 -44.35 -26.71 -56.48
C ALA A 398 -45.25 -25.85 -57.40
N ASN A 399 -46.54 -26.19 -57.51
CA ASN A 399 -47.52 -25.38 -58.23
C ASN A 399 -47.85 -24.07 -57.50
N VAL A 400 -47.89 -24.05 -56.17
CA VAL A 400 -48.05 -22.82 -55.37
C VAL A 400 -46.88 -21.87 -55.60
N TYR A 401 -45.62 -22.33 -55.58
CA TYR A 401 -44.46 -21.49 -55.92
C TYR A 401 -44.50 -20.99 -57.37
N ALA A 402 -44.94 -21.82 -58.33
CA ALA A 402 -45.09 -21.40 -59.73
C ALA A 402 -46.16 -20.32 -59.90
N ILE A 403 -47.31 -20.44 -59.22
CA ILE A 403 -48.38 -19.44 -59.23
C ILE A 403 -47.95 -18.17 -58.48
N ALA A 404 -47.31 -18.29 -57.32
CA ALA A 404 -46.82 -17.17 -56.53
C ALA A 404 -45.84 -16.30 -57.32
N ARG A 405 -44.98 -16.92 -58.15
CA ARG A 405 -44.05 -16.24 -59.06
C ARG A 405 -44.74 -15.56 -60.26
N VAL A 406 -45.94 -15.98 -60.64
CA VAL A 406 -46.73 -15.33 -61.70
C VAL A 406 -47.60 -14.19 -61.15
N LEU A 407 -47.88 -14.20 -59.84
CA LEU A 407 -48.72 -13.23 -59.15
C LEU A 407 -47.94 -12.27 -58.22
N ASP A 408 -46.61 -12.32 -58.24
CA ASP A 408 -45.69 -11.54 -57.39
C ASP A 408 -46.09 -11.50 -55.91
N LEU A 409 -46.48 -12.66 -55.35
CA LEU A 409 -46.87 -12.77 -53.94
C LEU A 409 -45.69 -12.51 -53.01
N SER A 410 -45.95 -11.81 -51.90
CA SER A 410 -44.93 -11.55 -50.88
C SER A 410 -44.55 -12.83 -50.12
N SER A 411 -43.34 -12.88 -49.56
CA SER A 411 -42.86 -14.02 -48.77
C SER A 411 -43.78 -14.38 -47.60
N GLN A 412 -44.52 -13.40 -47.04
CA GLN A 412 -45.46 -13.62 -45.94
C GLN A 412 -46.77 -14.29 -46.43
N GLU A 413 -47.26 -13.94 -47.62
CA GLU A 413 -48.42 -14.59 -48.23
C GLU A 413 -48.09 -16.02 -48.67
N LEU A 414 -46.87 -16.23 -49.17
CA LEU A 414 -46.35 -17.54 -49.56
C LEU A 414 -46.23 -18.49 -48.36
N ASP A 415 -45.60 -18.04 -47.27
CA ASP A 415 -45.46 -18.78 -46.01
C ASP A 415 -46.82 -19.10 -45.34
N TYR A 416 -47.81 -18.21 -45.50
CA TYR A 416 -49.19 -18.49 -45.09
C TYR A 416 -49.86 -19.58 -45.93
N LEU A 417 -49.67 -19.56 -47.26
CA LEU A 417 -50.21 -20.59 -48.16
C LEU A 417 -49.59 -21.96 -47.90
N GLU A 418 -48.27 -22.02 -47.67
CA GLU A 418 -47.51 -23.23 -47.34
C GLU A 418 -48.06 -23.88 -46.04
N LYS A 419 -48.11 -23.12 -44.94
CA LYS A 419 -48.68 -23.58 -43.65
C LYS A 419 -50.15 -23.98 -43.75
N SER A 420 -50.94 -23.29 -44.58
CA SER A 420 -52.35 -23.63 -44.84
C SER A 420 -52.50 -24.97 -45.58
N LEU A 421 -51.57 -25.29 -46.48
CA LEU A 421 -51.52 -26.54 -47.23
C LEU A 421 -51.14 -27.72 -46.32
N GLU A 422 -50.06 -27.58 -45.55
CA GLU A 422 -49.58 -28.57 -44.57
C GLU A 422 -50.63 -28.86 -43.49
N SER A 423 -51.29 -27.83 -42.96
CA SER A 423 -52.36 -27.97 -41.97
C SER A 423 -53.55 -28.77 -42.50
N LYS A 424 -53.87 -28.62 -43.79
CA LYS A 424 -54.93 -29.40 -44.46
C LYS A 424 -54.52 -30.85 -44.71
N GLN A 425 -53.25 -31.12 -45.01
CA GLN A 425 -52.76 -32.49 -45.17
C GLN A 425 -52.70 -33.23 -43.81
N SER A 426 -52.20 -32.57 -42.76
CA SER A 426 -52.21 -33.10 -41.39
C SER A 426 -53.62 -33.53 -40.95
N LYS A 427 -54.67 -32.81 -41.35
CA LYS A 427 -56.07 -33.16 -41.07
C LYS A 427 -56.62 -34.33 -41.91
N ARG A 428 -56.00 -34.69 -43.05
CA ARG A 428 -56.38 -35.87 -43.84
C ARG A 428 -55.84 -37.19 -43.28
N TYR A 429 -54.84 -37.15 -42.40
CA TYR A 429 -54.23 -38.34 -41.78
C TYR A 429 -54.75 -38.63 -40.34
N ILE A 430 -55.79 -37.92 -39.89
CA ILE A 430 -56.38 -38.03 -38.54
C ILE A 430 -57.78 -38.69 -38.58
N TYR A 431 -58.19 -39.24 -39.73
CA TYR A 431 -59.44 -40.00 -39.95
C TYR A 431 -59.16 -41.34 -40.64
#